data_AF-A0A7S1NV25-F1
#
_entry.id   AF-A0A7S1NV25-F1
#
_cell.length_a   1.000
_cell.length_b   1.000
_cell.length_c   1.000
_cell.angle_alpha   90.00
_cell.angle_beta   90.00
_cell.angle_gamma   90.00
#
_symmetry.space_group_name_H-M   'P 1'
#
loop_
_entity.id
_entity.type
_entity.pdbx_description
1 polymer ?
#
loop_
_entity_poly.entity_id
_entity_poly.type
_entity_poly.pdbx_seq_one_letter_code
_entity_poly.pdbx_strand_id
1 'polypeptide(L)'
;FFSGLAQTQMVDLIATRENCLVKVREGCQGVAAKAQHVSVDAAKLEEWAATLDGEATSHRYTGDIQPFPIKFDSVDQEVNFHSILQMLNFGSAYQAYLKDRTAAEVIQYGMLGFVLSGRKLNVQTLCSMSLHEIGQAFGLQLREDRPVKPDSPITCEMDTELAPFGKLLHKACEDTGRRLRELDCDDFAAFFRKFLDDSHPTASACVFVLQKHLPIFRDGYIVGDSEVLVLSKAQLLAAELHRRFHFRAPLYDFGDLERLSTPMNNVLPALLASHGVLQYSPGLLEKLESGSEVSGTLEAELRCVAVHACQLLSQRLGIHCPALYFGLMDLAGEAPSNVKRHLTPNCLFF
;
A
#
# COMPACT_ATOMS: atom_id res chain seq x y z
N PHE A 1 8.45 8.20 -31.35
CA PHE A 1 8.82 6.77 -31.21
C PHE A 1 7.62 5.86 -30.97
N PHE A 2 6.45 6.13 -31.57
CA PHE A 2 5.31 5.21 -31.61
C PHE A 2 5.00 4.85 -33.07
N SER A 3 5.82 4.00 -33.67
CA SER A 3 5.56 3.45 -35.01
C SER A 3 6.24 2.09 -35.14
N GLY A 4 5.69 1.07 -34.48
CA GLY A 4 6.28 -0.27 -34.55
C GLY A 4 5.61 -1.39 -33.77
N LEU A 5 4.59 -1.12 -32.93
CA LEU A 5 3.79 -2.20 -32.36
C LEU A 5 2.70 -2.59 -33.37
N ALA A 6 2.70 -3.85 -33.80
CA ALA A 6 1.64 -4.38 -34.66
C ALA A 6 0.29 -4.21 -33.94
N GLN A 7 -0.76 -3.85 -34.68
CA GLN A 7 -2.09 -3.52 -34.14
C GLN A 7 -2.62 -4.59 -33.16
N THR A 8 -2.32 -5.88 -33.41
CA THR A 8 -2.63 -7.00 -32.52
C THR A 8 -1.90 -6.95 -31.17
N GLN A 9 -0.60 -6.60 -31.14
CA GLN A 9 0.16 -6.46 -29.89
C GLN A 9 -0.34 -5.27 -29.05
N MET A 10 -0.83 -4.22 -29.71
CA MET A 10 -1.39 -3.06 -29.02
C MET A 10 -2.75 -3.39 -28.39
N VAL A 11 -3.60 -4.14 -29.11
CA VAL A 11 -4.87 -4.67 -28.58
C VAL A 11 -4.64 -5.63 -27.42
N ASP A 12 -3.68 -6.56 -27.53
CA ASP A 12 -3.33 -7.49 -26.45
C ASP A 12 -2.79 -6.77 -25.21
N LEU A 13 -1.99 -5.70 -25.40
CA LEU A 13 -1.46 -4.91 -24.30
C LEU A 13 -2.55 -4.10 -23.60
N ILE A 14 -3.49 -3.51 -24.35
CA ILE A 14 -4.66 -2.80 -23.82
C ILE A 14 -5.55 -3.78 -23.05
N ALA A 15 -5.88 -4.93 -23.63
CA ALA A 15 -6.64 -5.98 -22.96
C ALA A 15 -5.93 -6.48 -21.69
N THR A 16 -4.61 -6.65 -21.72
CA THR A 16 -3.84 -7.07 -20.54
C THR A 16 -3.82 -5.99 -19.45
N ARG A 17 -3.76 -4.70 -19.82
CA ARG A 17 -3.85 -3.56 -18.88
C ARG A 17 -5.20 -3.53 -18.19
N GLU A 18 -6.29 -3.71 -18.92
CA GLU A 18 -7.65 -3.73 -18.38
C GLU A 18 -7.93 -4.96 -17.51
N ASN A 19 -7.26 -6.08 -17.79
CA ASN A 19 -7.49 -7.36 -17.11
C ASN A 19 -6.70 -7.49 -15.78
N CYS A 20 -5.74 -6.59 -15.49
CA CYS A 20 -4.91 -6.74 -14.28
C CYS A 20 -5.73 -6.67 -12.98
N LEU A 21 -6.73 -5.77 -12.91
CA LEU A 21 -7.59 -5.61 -11.73
C LEU A 21 -8.65 -6.71 -11.63
N VAL A 22 -9.10 -7.25 -12.77
CA VAL A 22 -9.99 -8.43 -12.81
C VAL A 22 -9.28 -9.62 -12.17
N LYS A 23 -8.02 -9.87 -12.54
CA LYS A 23 -7.19 -10.94 -11.96
C LYS A 23 -6.99 -10.80 -10.45
N VAL A 24 -6.88 -9.58 -9.93
CA VAL A 24 -6.83 -9.34 -8.48
C VAL A 24 -8.12 -9.83 -7.82
N ARG A 25 -9.28 -9.39 -8.31
CA ARG A 25 -10.58 -9.78 -7.73
C ARG A 25 -10.84 -11.28 -7.83
N GLU A 26 -10.68 -11.85 -9.02
CA GLU A 26 -10.89 -13.28 -9.27
C GLU A 26 -9.90 -14.14 -8.48
N GLY A 27 -8.63 -13.72 -8.41
CA GLY A 27 -7.61 -14.39 -7.61
C GLY A 27 -7.95 -14.39 -6.12
N CYS A 28 -8.30 -13.23 -5.56
CA CYS A 28 -8.69 -13.13 -4.15
C CYS A 28 -9.97 -13.92 -3.84
N GLN A 29 -10.97 -13.89 -4.73
CA GLN A 29 -12.18 -14.71 -4.61
C GLN A 29 -11.85 -16.21 -4.65
N GLY A 30 -10.95 -16.62 -5.55
CA GLY A 30 -10.50 -18.01 -5.67
C GLY A 30 -9.76 -18.51 -4.43
N VAL A 31 -8.96 -17.65 -3.78
CA VAL A 31 -8.37 -17.95 -2.47
C VAL A 31 -9.46 -18.03 -1.41
N ALA A 32 -10.38 -17.08 -1.36
CA ALA A 32 -11.45 -17.06 -0.36
C ALA A 32 -12.34 -18.31 -0.40
N ALA A 33 -12.62 -18.84 -1.59
CA ALA A 33 -13.39 -20.06 -1.78
C ALA A 33 -12.68 -21.34 -1.27
N LYS A 34 -11.36 -21.30 -1.08
CA LYS A 34 -10.52 -22.44 -0.67
C LYS A 34 -9.84 -22.23 0.70
N ALA A 35 -10.03 -21.07 1.30
CA ALA A 35 -9.37 -20.70 2.54
C ALA A 35 -9.78 -21.63 3.68
N GLN A 36 -8.82 -21.97 4.53
CA GLN A 36 -9.02 -22.87 5.67
C GLN A 36 -9.01 -22.14 7.01
N HIS A 37 -8.34 -20.99 7.07
CA HIS A 37 -8.06 -20.26 8.29
C HIS A 37 -8.84 -18.96 8.43
N VAL A 38 -9.38 -18.44 7.33
CA VAL A 38 -10.17 -17.21 7.29
C VAL A 38 -11.39 -17.43 6.42
N SER A 39 -12.57 -17.01 6.90
CA SER A 39 -13.82 -17.08 6.14
C SER A 39 -14.66 -15.83 6.34
N VAL A 40 -15.58 -15.58 5.40
CA VAL A 40 -16.55 -14.48 5.48
C VAL A 40 -17.85 -15.01 6.08
N ASP A 41 -18.32 -14.40 7.16
CA ASP A 41 -19.68 -14.60 7.64
C ASP A 41 -20.63 -13.66 6.89
N ALA A 42 -21.38 -14.23 5.94
CA ALA A 42 -22.29 -13.46 5.09
C ALA A 42 -23.45 -12.80 5.88
N ALA A 43 -23.92 -13.43 6.96
CA ALA A 43 -24.99 -12.86 7.77
C ALA A 43 -24.48 -11.65 8.56
N LYS A 44 -23.28 -11.73 9.12
CA LYS A 44 -22.61 -10.60 9.79
C LYS A 44 -22.23 -9.48 8.84
N LEU A 45 -21.84 -9.82 7.61
CA LEU A 45 -21.61 -8.83 6.55
C LEU A 45 -22.89 -8.05 6.26
N GLU A 46 -24.02 -8.72 6.05
CA GLU A 46 -25.31 -8.07 5.79
C GLU A 46 -25.79 -7.24 6.99
N GLU A 47 -25.63 -7.76 8.21
CA GLU A 47 -25.95 -7.04 9.46
C GLU A 47 -25.15 -5.74 9.56
N TRP A 48 -23.83 -5.80 9.34
CA TRP A 48 -22.98 -4.62 9.42
C TRP A 48 -23.22 -3.66 8.25
N ALA A 49 -23.38 -4.16 7.03
CA ALA A 49 -23.68 -3.35 5.86
C ALA A 49 -24.97 -2.53 6.06
N ALA A 50 -25.98 -3.09 6.74
CA ALA A 50 -27.22 -2.38 7.06
C ALA A 50 -27.04 -1.21 8.06
N THR A 51 -25.93 -1.19 8.80
CA THR A 51 -25.59 -0.09 9.73
C THR A 51 -24.76 1.02 9.08
N LEU A 52 -24.18 0.76 7.90
CA LEU A 52 -23.33 1.72 7.20
C LEU A 52 -24.18 2.54 6.22
N ASP A 53 -23.96 3.85 6.21
CA ASP A 53 -24.49 4.74 5.18
C ASP A 53 -23.45 4.84 4.04
N GLY A 54 -23.82 4.38 2.85
CA GLY A 54 -22.94 4.38 1.68
C GLY A 54 -22.52 5.79 1.25
N GLU A 55 -23.42 6.77 1.30
CA GLU A 55 -23.13 8.15 0.94
C GLU A 55 -22.15 8.77 1.95
N ALA A 56 -22.42 8.59 3.25
CA ALA A 56 -21.53 9.05 4.30
C ALA A 56 -20.16 8.36 4.24
N THR A 57 -20.13 7.05 3.98
CA THR A 57 -18.88 6.28 3.82
C THR A 57 -18.08 6.77 2.63
N SER A 58 -18.75 7.12 1.52
CA SER A 58 -18.10 7.64 0.32
C SER A 58 -17.63 9.09 0.46
N HIS A 59 -18.27 9.87 1.34
CA HIS A 59 -17.97 11.29 1.54
C HIS A 59 -16.49 11.53 1.86
N ARG A 60 -15.80 10.59 2.54
CA ARG A 60 -14.36 10.77 2.83
C ARG A 60 -13.48 10.70 1.59
N TYR A 61 -13.90 9.93 0.58
CA TYR A 61 -13.19 9.86 -0.69
C TYR A 61 -13.44 11.09 -1.55
N THR A 62 -14.69 11.55 -1.62
CA THR A 62 -15.11 12.67 -2.47
C THR A 62 -14.94 14.04 -1.82
N GLY A 63 -14.84 14.08 -0.49
CA GLY A 63 -14.74 15.30 0.30
C GLY A 63 -13.32 15.88 0.38
N ASP A 64 -13.19 16.94 1.17
CA ASP A 64 -11.97 17.73 1.24
C ASP A 64 -10.76 16.89 1.66
N ILE A 65 -9.74 16.97 0.81
CA ILE A 65 -8.46 16.35 1.05
C ILE A 65 -7.71 17.23 2.02
N GLN A 66 -7.40 16.70 3.21
CA GLN A 66 -6.47 17.42 4.10
C GLN A 66 -5.10 17.52 3.40
N PRO A 67 -4.63 18.74 3.11
CA PRO A 67 -3.31 18.92 2.54
C PRO A 67 -2.26 18.61 3.60
N PHE A 68 -1.07 18.17 3.16
CA PHE A 68 0.08 18.15 4.05
C PHE A 68 0.43 19.58 4.49
N PRO A 69 1.06 19.76 5.67
CA PRO A 69 1.48 21.07 6.17
C PRO A 69 2.71 21.63 5.43
N ILE A 70 2.81 21.38 4.12
CA ILE A 70 3.87 21.84 3.23
C ILE A 70 3.28 22.33 1.92
N LYS A 71 3.97 23.27 1.28
CA LYS A 71 3.62 23.74 -0.06
C LYS A 71 4.50 23.05 -1.08
N PHE A 72 3.89 22.42 -2.07
CA PHE A 72 4.58 21.92 -3.24
C PHE A 72 4.71 23.01 -4.31
N ASP A 73 5.86 23.07 -4.96
CA ASP A 73 6.18 24.01 -6.03
C ASP A 73 5.45 23.67 -7.34
N SER A 74 5.07 22.41 -7.54
CA SER A 74 4.35 21.93 -8.72
C SER A 74 3.51 20.69 -8.42
N VAL A 75 2.58 20.38 -9.33
CA VAL A 75 1.82 19.10 -9.32
C VAL A 75 2.78 17.91 -9.38
N ASP A 76 3.83 18.00 -10.21
CA ASP A 76 4.82 16.94 -10.34
C ASP A 76 5.55 16.64 -9.03
N GLN A 77 5.94 17.68 -8.27
CA GLN A 77 6.59 17.49 -7.00
C GLN A 77 5.66 16.79 -5.99
N GLU A 78 4.38 17.15 -5.99
CA GLU A 78 3.37 16.53 -5.13
C GLU A 78 3.08 15.07 -5.55
N VAL A 79 3.01 14.79 -6.85
CA VAL A 79 2.91 13.43 -7.41
C VAL A 79 4.10 12.59 -6.98
N ASN A 80 5.32 13.11 -7.09
CA ASN A 80 6.54 12.43 -6.66
C ASN A 80 6.51 12.13 -5.15
N PHE A 81 6.03 13.09 -4.33
CA PHE A 81 5.85 12.90 -2.89
C PHE A 81 4.90 11.74 -2.58
N HIS A 82 3.70 11.75 -3.16
CA HIS A 82 2.72 10.68 -2.95
C HIS A 82 3.20 9.32 -3.45
N SER A 83 3.91 9.30 -4.57
CA SER A 83 4.42 8.05 -5.15
C SER A 83 5.49 7.41 -4.27
N ILE A 84 6.41 8.21 -3.72
CA ILE A 84 7.44 7.72 -2.79
C ILE A 84 6.80 7.36 -1.43
N LEU A 85 5.83 8.14 -0.95
CA LEU A 85 5.09 7.82 0.27
C LEU A 85 4.43 6.43 0.17
N GLN A 86 3.75 6.13 -0.94
CA GLN A 86 3.12 4.82 -1.16
C GLN A 86 4.13 3.70 -1.46
N MET A 87 5.24 4.00 -2.12
CA MET A 87 6.35 3.07 -2.29
C MET A 87 6.89 2.58 -0.94
N LEU A 88 7.08 3.52 -0.01
CA LEU A 88 7.58 3.28 1.36
C LEU A 88 6.49 2.85 2.34
N ASN A 89 5.26 2.60 1.86
CA ASN A 89 4.12 2.19 2.69
C ASN A 89 4.21 0.71 3.09
N PHE A 90 5.17 0.38 3.96
CA PHE A 90 5.38 -0.93 4.57
C PHE A 90 6.19 -0.82 5.88
N GLY A 91 6.23 -1.90 6.67
CA GLY A 91 7.01 -1.94 7.92
C GLY A 91 6.17 -2.05 9.19
N SER A 92 4.89 -2.40 9.06
CA SER A 92 4.00 -2.73 10.19
C SER A 92 4.59 -3.79 11.12
N ALA A 93 5.38 -4.73 10.61
CA ALA A 93 6.10 -5.74 11.39
C ALA A 93 7.09 -5.15 12.41
N TYR A 94 7.52 -3.90 12.23
CA TYR A 94 8.46 -3.22 13.14
C TYR A 94 7.75 -2.35 14.19
N GLN A 95 6.41 -2.35 14.25
CA GLN A 95 5.64 -1.47 15.13
C GLN A 95 6.04 -1.57 16.60
N ALA A 96 6.41 -2.77 17.09
CA ALA A 96 6.85 -2.98 18.46
C ALA A 96 8.14 -2.22 18.83
N TYR A 97 8.95 -1.84 17.84
CA TYR A 97 10.23 -1.16 18.03
C TYR A 97 10.15 0.36 17.78
N LEU A 98 9.01 0.88 17.32
CA LEU A 98 8.82 2.29 16.93
C LEU A 98 8.37 3.20 18.07
N LYS A 99 8.46 2.74 19.33
CA LYS A 99 8.07 3.49 20.54
C LYS A 99 6.64 4.04 20.39
N ASP A 100 6.47 5.36 20.53
CA ASP A 100 5.18 6.06 20.49
C ASP A 100 4.73 6.47 19.08
N ARG A 101 5.42 6.01 18.02
CA ARG A 101 5.07 6.32 16.63
C ARG A 101 4.62 5.08 15.88
N THR A 102 3.69 5.27 14.98
CA THR A 102 3.34 4.28 13.98
C THR A 102 4.38 4.25 12.85
N ALA A 103 4.49 3.12 12.15
CA ALA A 103 5.27 3.05 10.90
C ALA A 103 4.81 4.11 9.89
N ALA A 104 3.50 4.39 9.83
CA ALA A 104 2.92 5.43 8.99
C ALA A 104 3.47 6.83 9.32
N GLU A 105 3.46 7.21 10.59
CA GLU A 105 4.01 8.49 11.04
C GLU A 105 5.51 8.60 10.79
N VAL A 106 6.26 7.51 11.00
CA VAL A 106 7.70 7.48 10.70
C VAL A 106 7.96 7.81 9.23
N ILE A 107 7.26 7.14 8.31
CA ILE A 107 7.44 7.38 6.88
C ILE A 107 6.95 8.77 6.49
N GLN A 108 5.77 9.19 6.96
CA GLN A 108 5.21 10.51 6.67
C GLN A 108 6.12 11.63 7.16
N TYR A 109 6.57 11.60 8.42
CA TYR A 109 7.44 12.63 8.95
C TYR A 109 8.83 12.61 8.30
N GLY A 110 9.36 11.44 7.97
CA GLY A 110 10.61 11.36 7.21
C GLY A 110 10.49 11.99 5.82
N MET A 111 9.39 11.69 5.11
CA MET A 111 9.10 12.29 3.81
C MET A 111 8.91 13.81 3.89
N LEU A 112 8.19 14.31 4.90
CA LEU A 112 8.05 15.74 5.12
C LEU A 112 9.40 16.40 5.43
N GLY A 113 10.24 15.74 6.25
CA GLY A 113 11.61 16.17 6.53
C GLY A 113 12.47 16.28 5.26
N PHE A 114 12.34 15.31 4.35
CA PHE A 114 13.01 15.37 3.04
C PHE A 114 12.62 16.62 2.25
N VAL A 115 11.33 16.88 2.10
CA VAL A 115 10.85 18.06 1.36
C VAL A 115 11.29 19.36 2.04
N LEU A 116 11.15 19.45 3.36
CA LEU A 116 11.52 20.63 4.15
C LEU A 116 13.03 20.92 4.11
N SER A 117 13.86 19.90 3.92
CA SER A 117 15.32 20.07 3.72
C SER A 117 15.70 20.56 2.32
N GLY A 118 14.72 20.80 1.43
CA GLY A 118 14.94 21.27 0.06
C GLY A 118 15.46 20.17 -0.89
N ARG A 119 15.44 18.90 -0.48
CA ARG A 119 15.88 17.78 -1.32
C ARG A 119 14.83 17.49 -2.40
N LYS A 120 15.31 17.24 -3.62
CA LYS A 120 14.44 16.87 -4.74
C LYS A 120 14.02 15.40 -4.62
N LEU A 121 12.74 15.13 -4.89
CA LEU A 121 12.17 13.79 -4.87
C LEU A 121 12.33 13.11 -6.24
N ASN A 122 13.56 12.77 -6.59
CA ASN A 122 13.93 12.26 -7.91
C ASN A 122 14.89 11.06 -7.84
N VAL A 123 15.22 10.49 -9.00
CA VAL A 123 16.11 9.34 -9.15
C VAL A 123 17.49 9.55 -8.52
N GLN A 124 18.04 10.76 -8.63
CA GLN A 124 19.34 11.05 -8.02
C GLN A 124 19.28 10.85 -6.52
N THR A 125 18.28 11.44 -5.84
CA THR A 125 18.10 11.28 -4.39
C THR A 125 17.83 9.83 -4.01
N LEU A 126 16.92 9.14 -4.72
CA LEU A 126 16.58 7.74 -4.42
C LEU A 126 17.79 6.79 -4.50
N CYS A 127 18.71 7.02 -5.43
CA CYS A 127 19.91 6.19 -5.57
C CYS A 127 21.07 6.60 -4.67
N SER A 128 21.15 7.85 -4.23
CA SER A 128 22.30 8.35 -3.48
C SER A 128 22.12 8.30 -1.96
N MET A 129 20.91 8.05 -1.48
CA MET A 129 20.62 8.00 -0.05
C MET A 129 21.36 6.85 0.63
N SER A 130 22.24 7.16 1.56
CA SER A 130 22.91 6.19 2.41
C SER A 130 21.98 5.64 3.49
N LEU A 131 22.33 4.48 4.07
CA LEU A 131 21.62 3.92 5.21
C LEU A 131 21.63 4.86 6.44
N HIS A 132 22.69 5.66 6.60
CA HIS A 132 22.76 6.67 7.65
C HIS A 132 21.73 7.80 7.43
N GLU A 133 21.62 8.31 6.20
CA GLU A 133 20.60 9.31 5.84
C GLU A 133 19.18 8.77 5.99
N ILE A 134 18.94 7.49 5.70
CA ILE A 134 17.66 6.82 6.00
C ILE A 134 17.40 6.86 7.50
N GLY A 135 18.36 6.43 8.33
CA GLY A 135 18.23 6.46 9.79
C GLY A 135 17.91 7.85 10.31
N GLN A 136 18.62 8.87 9.83
CA GLN A 136 18.42 10.26 10.24
C GLN A 136 17.06 10.80 9.79
N ALA A 137 16.73 10.65 8.50
CA ALA A 137 15.52 11.26 7.93
C ALA A 137 14.25 10.65 8.52
N PHE A 138 14.21 9.33 8.71
CA PHE A 138 13.07 8.64 9.27
C PHE A 138 13.10 8.56 10.81
N GLY A 139 14.13 9.11 11.46
CA GLY A 139 14.26 9.09 12.92
C GLY A 139 14.41 7.66 13.49
N LEU A 140 15.05 6.78 12.74
CA LEU A 140 15.29 5.39 13.11
C LEU A 140 16.69 5.24 13.74
N GLN A 141 16.72 4.78 14.99
CA GLN A 141 17.97 4.38 15.63
C GLN A 141 18.38 3.01 15.10
N LEU A 142 19.18 2.98 14.04
CA LEU A 142 19.60 1.73 13.37
C LEU A 142 20.77 1.04 14.08
N ARG A 143 21.52 1.77 14.89
CA ARG A 143 22.68 1.27 15.62
C ARG A 143 22.73 1.84 17.04
N GLU A 144 23.33 1.08 17.95
CA GLU A 144 23.60 1.53 19.31
C GLU A 144 24.84 0.86 19.89
N ASP A 145 25.47 1.53 20.85
CA ASP A 145 26.61 0.96 21.59
C ASP A 145 26.11 -0.05 22.63
N ARG A 146 26.49 -1.32 22.48
CA ARG A 146 26.19 -2.39 23.44
C ARG A 146 27.49 -2.95 24.04
N PRO A 147 27.51 -3.39 25.31
CA PRO A 147 28.64 -4.12 25.86
C PRO A 147 28.97 -5.37 25.03
N VAL A 148 30.25 -5.61 24.77
CA VAL A 148 30.71 -6.78 23.97
C VAL A 148 30.31 -8.11 24.62
N LYS A 149 30.15 -8.11 25.95
CA LYS A 149 29.61 -9.20 26.76
C LYS A 149 28.92 -8.61 28.00
N PRO A 150 28.04 -9.37 28.68
CA PRO A 150 27.47 -8.94 29.95
C PRO A 150 28.56 -8.40 30.90
N ASP A 151 28.31 -7.23 31.50
CA ASP A 151 29.19 -6.51 32.42
C ASP A 151 30.56 -6.04 31.87
N SER A 152 30.74 -6.00 30.54
CA SER A 152 31.96 -5.43 29.96
C SER A 152 31.94 -3.90 29.98
N PRO A 153 33.02 -3.23 30.40
CA PRO A 153 33.17 -1.78 30.21
C PRO A 153 33.50 -1.40 28.77
N ILE A 154 33.75 -2.39 27.89
CA ILE A 154 34.01 -2.18 26.47
C ILE A 154 32.68 -2.35 25.72
N THR A 155 32.27 -1.30 25.04
CA THR A 155 31.12 -1.30 24.14
C THR A 155 31.56 -1.38 22.68
N CYS A 156 30.69 -1.88 21.82
CA CYS A 156 30.81 -1.73 20.38
C CYS A 156 29.47 -1.37 19.76
N GLU A 157 29.54 -0.68 18.62
CA GLU A 157 28.36 -0.32 17.85
C GLU A 157 27.75 -1.59 17.23
N MET A 158 26.51 -1.89 17.57
CA MET A 158 25.73 -3.02 17.07
C MET A 158 24.46 -2.55 16.36
N ASP A 159 23.96 -3.36 15.42
CA ASP A 159 22.65 -3.14 14.80
C ASP A 159 21.53 -3.29 15.85
N THR A 160 20.56 -2.39 15.80
CA THR A 160 19.31 -2.53 16.56
C THR A 160 18.29 -3.38 15.79
N GLU A 161 17.17 -3.64 16.43
CA GLU A 161 16.00 -4.33 15.91
C GLU A 161 15.33 -3.56 14.76
N LEU A 162 15.63 -2.26 14.63
CA LEU A 162 15.20 -1.39 13.52
C LEU A 162 16.19 -1.37 12.34
N ALA A 163 17.42 -1.90 12.50
CA ALA A 163 18.39 -1.95 11.41
C ALA A 163 17.86 -2.67 10.16
N PRO A 164 17.13 -3.81 10.27
CA PRO A 164 16.50 -4.44 9.12
C PRO A 164 15.48 -3.54 8.42
N PHE A 165 14.68 -2.77 9.16
CA PHE A 165 13.70 -1.84 8.58
C PHE A 165 14.39 -0.73 7.79
N GLY A 166 15.43 -0.12 8.35
CA GLY A 166 16.25 0.87 7.63
C GLY A 166 16.86 0.31 6.35
N LYS A 167 17.35 -0.94 6.37
CA LYS A 167 17.88 -1.63 5.18
C LYS A 167 16.81 -1.85 4.12
N LEU A 168 15.58 -2.19 4.51
CA LEU A 168 14.44 -2.33 3.59
C LEU A 168 14.06 -1.00 2.94
N LEU A 169 13.98 0.10 3.72
CA LEU A 169 13.72 1.44 3.19
C LEU A 169 14.80 1.88 2.20
N HIS A 170 16.07 1.70 2.59
CA HIS A 170 17.22 1.98 1.72
C HIS A 170 17.13 1.21 0.41
N LYS A 171 16.90 -0.11 0.48
CA LYS A 171 16.78 -0.98 -0.68
C LYS A 171 15.61 -0.58 -1.59
N ALA A 172 14.46 -0.22 -1.00
CA ALA A 172 13.29 0.23 -1.77
C ALA A 172 13.59 1.51 -2.56
N CYS A 173 14.28 2.48 -1.95
CA CYS A 173 14.76 3.68 -2.63
C CYS A 173 15.75 3.34 -3.75
N GLU A 174 16.79 2.56 -3.44
CA GLU A 174 17.87 2.24 -4.38
C GLU A 174 17.35 1.48 -5.61
N ASP A 175 16.58 0.41 -5.39
CA ASP A 175 16.02 -0.42 -6.47
C ASP A 175 15.06 0.39 -7.34
N THR A 176 14.18 1.19 -6.73
CA THR A 176 13.21 1.99 -7.49
C THR A 176 13.89 3.10 -8.27
N GLY A 177 14.85 3.80 -7.67
CA GLY A 177 15.65 4.81 -8.36
C GLY A 177 16.43 4.21 -9.53
N ARG A 178 17.01 3.01 -9.36
CA ARG A 178 17.70 2.28 -10.43
C ARG A 178 16.75 1.95 -11.57
N ARG A 179 15.56 1.41 -11.27
CA ARG A 179 14.54 1.09 -12.28
C ARG A 179 14.04 2.33 -13.02
N LEU A 180 13.76 3.43 -12.33
CA LEU A 180 13.38 4.68 -12.97
C LEU A 180 14.49 5.21 -13.90
N ARG A 181 15.76 5.15 -13.48
CA ARG A 181 16.91 5.48 -14.33
C ARG A 181 17.00 4.61 -15.58
N GLU A 182 16.86 3.29 -15.43
CA GLU A 182 16.87 2.33 -16.55
C GLU A 182 15.71 2.56 -17.52
N LEU A 183 14.60 3.10 -17.02
CA LEU A 183 13.44 3.50 -17.83
C LEU A 183 13.58 4.93 -18.36
N ASP A 184 14.71 5.60 -18.18
CA ASP A 184 14.95 6.98 -18.61
C ASP A 184 13.83 7.92 -18.13
N CYS A 185 13.58 7.87 -16.83
CA CYS A 185 12.63 8.70 -16.10
C CYS A 185 13.36 9.35 -14.91
N ASP A 186 13.39 10.67 -14.85
CA ASP A 186 14.08 11.37 -13.75
C ASP A 186 13.36 11.26 -12.41
N ASP A 187 12.05 10.99 -12.42
CA ASP A 187 11.20 10.86 -11.25
C ASP A 187 9.89 10.10 -11.59
N PHE A 188 8.97 10.00 -10.63
CA PHE A 188 7.68 9.34 -10.82
C PHE A 188 6.75 10.11 -11.77
N ALA A 189 6.74 11.44 -11.74
CA ALA A 189 5.94 12.25 -12.65
C ALA A 189 6.36 12.03 -14.12
N ALA A 190 7.67 11.97 -14.40
CA ALA A 190 8.20 11.60 -15.70
C ALA A 190 7.83 10.16 -16.09
N PHE A 191 7.87 9.23 -15.13
CA PHE A 191 7.42 7.85 -15.34
C PHE A 191 5.94 7.78 -15.76
N PHE A 192 5.04 8.47 -15.05
CA PHE A 192 3.62 8.47 -15.41
C PHE A 192 3.37 9.08 -16.78
N ARG A 193 3.99 10.24 -17.09
CA ARG A 193 3.90 10.84 -18.43
C ARG A 193 4.39 9.92 -19.55
N LYS A 194 5.38 9.09 -19.26
CA LYS A 194 5.96 8.16 -20.24
C LYS A 194 5.06 6.97 -20.54
N PHE A 195 4.32 6.48 -19.54
CA PHE A 195 3.62 5.21 -19.63
C PHE A 195 2.09 5.30 -19.62
N LEU A 196 1.53 6.43 -19.19
CA LEU A 196 0.10 6.72 -19.22
C LEU A 196 -0.29 7.57 -20.42
N ASP A 197 -1.52 7.39 -20.86
CA ASP A 197 -2.16 8.17 -21.93
C ASP A 197 -3.09 9.19 -21.27
N ASP A 198 -2.88 10.48 -21.56
CA ASP A 198 -3.68 11.58 -21.03
C ASP A 198 -5.03 11.75 -21.74
N SER A 199 -5.21 11.11 -22.90
CA SER A 199 -6.47 11.16 -23.66
C SER A 199 -7.53 10.22 -23.07
N HIS A 200 -7.10 9.08 -22.51
CA HIS A 200 -7.97 8.09 -21.88
C HIS A 200 -7.30 7.49 -20.63
N PRO A 201 -7.07 8.30 -19.59
CA PRO A 201 -6.40 7.87 -18.37
C PRO A 201 -7.26 6.83 -17.62
N THR A 202 -6.64 5.72 -17.22
CA THR A 202 -7.30 4.67 -16.43
C THR A 202 -6.44 4.24 -15.25
N ALA A 203 -7.10 3.98 -14.13
CA ALA A 203 -6.50 3.39 -12.94
C ALA A 203 -5.93 2.01 -13.25
N SER A 204 -6.59 1.21 -14.10
CA SER A 204 -6.08 -0.10 -14.52
C SER A 204 -4.74 0.02 -15.27
N ALA A 205 -4.59 1.02 -16.16
CA ALA A 205 -3.31 1.28 -16.81
C ALA A 205 -2.25 1.74 -15.80
N CYS A 206 -2.60 2.64 -14.87
CA CYS A 206 -1.73 3.10 -13.80
C CYS A 206 -1.19 1.93 -12.95
N VAL A 207 -2.08 1.08 -12.44
CA VAL A 207 -1.72 -0.10 -11.65
C VAL A 207 -0.86 -1.06 -12.46
N PHE A 208 -1.22 -1.30 -13.73
CA PHE A 208 -0.46 -2.20 -14.60
C PHE A 208 0.97 -1.72 -14.83
N VAL A 209 1.18 -0.43 -15.14
CA VAL A 209 2.53 0.08 -15.43
C VAL A 209 3.40 0.09 -14.17
N LEU A 210 2.82 0.42 -13.01
CA LEU A 210 3.51 0.35 -11.72
C LEU A 210 4.02 -1.07 -11.44
N GLN A 211 3.13 -2.07 -11.40
CA GLN A 211 3.53 -3.45 -11.08
C GLN A 211 4.46 -4.08 -12.12
N LYS A 212 4.33 -3.67 -13.39
CA LYS A 212 5.15 -4.21 -14.49
C LYS A 212 6.59 -3.69 -14.42
N HIS A 213 6.76 -2.41 -14.09
CA HIS A 213 8.06 -1.74 -14.23
C HIS A 213 8.80 -1.58 -12.91
N LEU A 214 8.07 -1.51 -11.79
CA LEU A 214 8.58 -1.23 -10.46
C LEU A 214 8.20 -2.37 -9.48
N PRO A 215 9.13 -3.31 -9.18
CA PRO A 215 8.83 -4.51 -8.39
C PRO A 215 8.21 -4.26 -7.02
N ILE A 216 8.53 -3.12 -6.37
CA ILE A 216 7.96 -2.72 -5.07
C ILE A 216 6.43 -2.59 -5.07
N PHE A 217 5.83 -2.41 -6.25
CA PHE A 217 4.38 -2.34 -6.46
C PHE A 217 3.76 -3.68 -6.89
N ARG A 218 4.57 -4.71 -7.17
CA ARG A 218 4.11 -6.06 -7.51
C ARG A 218 3.92 -6.88 -6.23
N ASP A 219 2.73 -6.75 -5.66
CA ASP A 219 2.29 -7.40 -4.43
C ASP A 219 1.39 -8.61 -4.75
N GLY A 220 1.79 -9.80 -4.30
CA GLY A 220 1.10 -11.06 -4.56
C GLY A 220 1.71 -12.26 -3.85
N TYR A 221 1.07 -13.42 -4.02
CA TYR A 221 1.36 -14.68 -3.35
C TYR A 221 1.37 -15.84 -4.33
N ILE A 222 2.09 -16.90 -3.98
CA ILE A 222 1.92 -18.22 -4.58
C ILE A 222 1.06 -19.05 -3.62
N VAL A 223 -0.15 -19.41 -4.05
CA VAL A 223 -1.09 -20.23 -3.27
C VAL A 223 -1.33 -21.53 -4.02
N GLY A 224 -0.75 -22.63 -3.54
CA GLY A 224 -0.63 -23.87 -4.31
C GLY A 224 0.20 -23.63 -5.57
N ASP A 225 -0.35 -23.98 -6.74
CA ASP A 225 0.31 -23.81 -8.04
C ASP A 225 -0.09 -22.50 -8.76
N SER A 226 -0.82 -21.60 -8.08
CA SER A 226 -1.36 -20.37 -8.69
C SER A 226 -0.75 -19.11 -8.08
N GLU A 227 -0.38 -18.17 -8.95
CA GLU A 227 -0.05 -16.80 -8.54
C GLU A 227 -1.32 -15.99 -8.32
N VAL A 228 -1.42 -15.33 -7.18
CA VAL A 228 -2.53 -14.45 -6.81
C VAL A 228 -2.00 -13.07 -6.50
N LEU A 229 -2.44 -12.08 -7.26
CA LEU A 229 -2.02 -10.69 -7.08
C LEU A 229 -2.99 -9.93 -6.19
N VAL A 230 -2.47 -9.04 -5.35
CA VAL A 230 -3.26 -8.12 -4.50
C VAL A 230 -2.98 -6.66 -4.87
N LEU A 231 -1.74 -6.32 -5.24
CA LEU A 231 -1.34 -5.01 -5.77
C LEU A 231 -1.75 -3.81 -4.89
N SER A 232 -1.75 -3.96 -3.56
CA SER A 232 -2.37 -2.98 -2.65
C SER A 232 -1.76 -1.58 -2.78
N LYS A 233 -0.42 -1.47 -2.81
CA LYS A 233 0.30 -0.18 -2.99
C LYS A 233 -0.05 0.49 -4.32
N ALA A 234 -0.10 -0.29 -5.39
CA ALA A 234 -0.36 0.24 -6.73
C ALA A 234 -1.79 0.76 -6.85
N GLN A 235 -2.76 0.01 -6.31
CA GLN A 235 -4.17 0.41 -6.29
C GLN A 235 -4.40 1.63 -5.39
N LEU A 236 -3.77 1.68 -4.22
CA LEU A 236 -3.85 2.85 -3.33
C LEU A 236 -3.24 4.09 -3.99
N LEU A 237 -2.07 3.97 -4.61
CA LEU A 237 -1.45 5.08 -5.33
C LEU A 237 -2.33 5.57 -6.48
N ALA A 238 -2.91 4.67 -7.30
CA ALA A 238 -3.83 5.07 -8.36
C ALA A 238 -5.06 5.81 -7.82
N ALA A 239 -5.67 5.29 -6.74
CA ALA A 239 -6.81 5.93 -6.10
C ALA A 239 -6.48 7.31 -5.53
N GLU A 240 -5.30 7.48 -4.93
CA GLU A 240 -4.83 8.77 -4.40
C GLU A 240 -4.49 9.76 -5.51
N LEU A 241 -3.84 9.31 -6.59
CA LEU A 241 -3.49 10.16 -7.72
C LEU A 241 -4.75 10.75 -8.35
N HIS A 242 -5.76 9.91 -8.62
CA HIS A 242 -7.05 10.41 -9.11
C HIS A 242 -7.64 11.41 -8.12
N ARG A 243 -7.88 10.97 -6.87
CA ARG A 243 -8.55 11.78 -5.86
C ARG A 243 -7.93 13.18 -5.73
N ARG A 244 -6.60 13.28 -5.74
CA ARG A 244 -5.85 14.53 -5.54
C ARG A 244 -5.66 15.36 -6.79
N PHE A 245 -5.52 14.75 -7.96
CA PHE A 245 -5.02 15.44 -9.14
C PHE A 245 -5.95 15.45 -10.35
N HIS A 246 -7.07 14.72 -10.36
CA HIS A 246 -7.97 14.68 -11.52
C HIS A 246 -8.42 16.08 -11.98
N PHE A 247 -8.72 17.00 -11.06
CA PHE A 247 -9.07 18.39 -11.39
C PHE A 247 -7.87 19.29 -11.75
N ARG A 248 -6.63 18.87 -11.46
CA ARG A 248 -5.41 19.68 -11.62
C ARG A 248 -4.52 19.22 -12.77
N ALA A 249 -4.65 17.97 -13.19
CA ALA A 249 -3.84 17.33 -14.22
C ALA A 249 -4.63 16.18 -14.89
N PRO A 250 -5.02 16.33 -16.17
CA PRO A 250 -5.82 15.34 -16.90
C PRO A 250 -5.25 13.92 -16.90
N LEU A 251 -3.91 13.78 -16.87
CA LEU A 251 -3.22 12.48 -16.82
C LEU A 251 -3.68 11.56 -15.67
N TYR A 252 -4.23 12.13 -14.59
CA TYR A 252 -4.69 11.39 -13.42
C TYR A 252 -6.21 11.31 -13.30
N ASP A 253 -6.97 11.77 -14.29
CA ASP A 253 -8.44 11.72 -14.29
C ASP A 253 -8.98 10.33 -14.67
N PHE A 254 -8.62 9.32 -13.87
CA PHE A 254 -8.98 7.92 -14.12
C PHE A 254 -10.48 7.66 -14.20
N GLY A 255 -10.96 7.18 -15.35
CA GLY A 255 -12.37 6.92 -15.61
C GLY A 255 -12.91 5.54 -15.18
N ASP A 256 -12.12 4.70 -14.52
CA ASP A 256 -12.44 3.30 -14.20
C ASP A 256 -12.13 2.91 -12.73
N LEU A 257 -12.27 3.85 -11.79
CA LEU A 257 -11.98 3.63 -10.36
C LEU A 257 -12.84 2.53 -9.73
N GLU A 258 -14.04 2.29 -10.26
CA GLU A 258 -14.92 1.20 -9.85
C GLU A 258 -14.31 -0.19 -10.11
N ARG A 259 -13.30 -0.25 -10.97
CA ARG A 259 -12.52 -1.48 -11.21
C ARG A 259 -11.41 -1.69 -10.19
N LEU A 260 -11.07 -0.73 -9.33
CA LEU A 260 -10.09 -0.98 -8.26
C LEU A 260 -10.73 -1.87 -7.18
N SER A 261 -9.94 -2.78 -6.60
CA SER A 261 -10.31 -3.46 -5.36
C SER A 261 -9.89 -2.64 -4.15
N THR A 262 -10.28 -3.06 -2.95
CA THR A 262 -9.90 -2.40 -1.70
C THR A 262 -8.41 -2.65 -1.43
N PRO A 263 -7.56 -1.62 -1.28
CA PRO A 263 -6.18 -1.80 -0.87
C PRO A 263 -6.10 -2.43 0.52
N MET A 264 -5.31 -3.50 0.69
CA MET A 264 -5.21 -4.19 1.97
C MET A 264 -4.06 -3.63 2.81
N ASN A 265 -4.43 -3.20 4.02
CA ASN A 265 -3.51 -2.84 5.09
C ASN A 265 -3.64 -3.80 6.28
N ASN A 266 -2.88 -3.55 7.33
CA ASN A 266 -2.88 -4.35 8.56
C ASN A 266 -4.05 -4.06 9.53
N VAL A 267 -4.90 -3.07 9.24
CA VAL A 267 -6.02 -2.65 10.10
C VAL A 267 -7.33 -3.25 9.61
N LEU A 268 -7.53 -3.27 8.30
CA LEU A 268 -8.82 -3.59 7.70
C LEU A 268 -9.29 -5.03 7.98
N PRO A 269 -8.45 -6.08 7.89
CA PRO A 269 -8.88 -7.41 8.32
C PRO A 269 -9.32 -7.46 9.79
N ALA A 270 -8.62 -6.73 10.66
CA ALA A 270 -8.96 -6.68 12.08
C ALA A 270 -10.28 -5.92 12.33
N LEU A 271 -10.56 -4.84 11.59
CA LEU A 271 -11.85 -4.13 11.61
C LEU A 271 -12.99 -5.05 11.15
N LEU A 272 -12.80 -5.77 10.04
CA LEU A 272 -13.81 -6.70 9.55
C LEU A 272 -14.11 -7.81 10.59
N ALA A 273 -13.08 -8.32 11.27
CA ALA A 273 -13.25 -9.30 12.34
C ALA A 273 -13.93 -8.73 13.58
N SER A 274 -13.66 -7.47 13.97
CA SER A 274 -14.35 -6.86 15.11
C SER A 274 -15.86 -6.69 14.90
N HIS A 275 -16.29 -6.64 13.64
CA HIS A 275 -17.71 -6.67 13.26
C HIS A 275 -18.24 -8.08 12.95
N GLY A 276 -17.44 -9.13 13.20
CA GLY A 276 -17.79 -10.52 12.94
C GLY A 276 -17.85 -10.91 11.47
N VAL A 277 -17.47 -10.02 10.55
CA VAL A 277 -17.48 -10.28 9.10
C VAL A 277 -16.40 -11.29 8.72
N LEU A 278 -15.20 -11.16 9.30
CA LEU A 278 -14.15 -12.18 9.17
C LEU A 278 -14.15 -13.09 10.38
N GLN A 279 -14.14 -14.40 10.12
CA GLN A 279 -14.03 -15.45 11.12
C GLN A 279 -12.67 -16.16 10.96
N TYR A 280 -11.97 -16.34 12.07
CA TYR A 280 -10.64 -16.95 12.10
C TYR A 280 -10.69 -18.35 12.70
N SER A 281 -9.88 -19.26 12.14
CA SER A 281 -9.61 -20.54 12.79
C SER A 281 -8.92 -20.33 14.15
N PRO A 282 -9.09 -21.24 15.12
CA PRO A 282 -8.48 -21.11 16.44
C PRO A 282 -6.95 -20.89 16.40
N GLY A 283 -6.25 -21.61 15.53
CA GLY A 283 -4.79 -21.48 15.41
C GLY A 283 -4.34 -20.14 14.81
N LEU A 284 -5.11 -19.56 13.88
CA LEU A 284 -4.81 -18.21 13.39
C LEU A 284 -5.08 -17.16 14.46
N LEU A 285 -6.17 -17.31 15.21
CA LEU A 285 -6.51 -16.40 16.30
C LEU A 285 -5.42 -16.37 17.38
N GLU A 286 -4.96 -17.53 17.85
CA GLU A 286 -3.86 -17.65 18.83
C GLU A 286 -2.58 -16.97 18.31
N LYS A 287 -2.27 -17.16 17.02
CA LYS A 287 -1.11 -16.54 16.38
C LYS A 287 -1.22 -15.00 16.33
N LEU A 288 -2.39 -14.47 16.00
CA LEU A 288 -2.65 -13.03 16.00
C LEU A 288 -2.58 -12.44 17.42
N GLU A 289 -3.16 -13.14 18.40
CA GLU A 289 -3.21 -12.68 19.79
C GLU A 289 -1.83 -12.64 20.47
N SER A 290 -0.95 -13.59 20.12
CA SER A 290 0.45 -13.61 20.56
C SER A 290 1.32 -12.50 19.97
N GLY A 291 0.81 -11.71 19.03
CA GLY A 291 1.59 -10.69 18.33
C GLY A 291 2.65 -11.29 17.41
N SER A 292 2.45 -12.52 16.93
CA SER A 292 3.36 -13.18 16.01
C SER A 292 3.11 -12.74 14.56
N GLU A 293 4.17 -12.69 13.77
CA GLU A 293 4.07 -12.37 12.34
C GLU A 293 3.26 -13.42 11.57
N VAL A 294 2.27 -12.97 10.80
CA VAL A 294 1.48 -13.77 9.87
C VAL A 294 2.01 -13.57 8.46
N SER A 295 2.60 -14.62 7.89
CA SER A 295 3.24 -14.63 6.57
C SER A 295 2.86 -15.88 5.76
N GLY A 296 3.20 -15.89 4.47
CA GLY A 296 2.94 -17.01 3.57
C GLY A 296 1.45 -17.23 3.30
N THR A 297 1.01 -18.50 3.28
CA THR A 297 -0.38 -18.87 2.98
C THR A 297 -1.39 -18.25 3.95
N LEU A 298 -1.05 -18.16 5.24
CA LEU A 298 -1.94 -17.53 6.23
C LEU A 298 -2.16 -16.05 5.94
N GLU A 299 -1.10 -15.33 5.54
CA GLU A 299 -1.20 -13.93 5.13
C GLU A 299 -1.99 -13.78 3.83
N ALA A 300 -1.76 -14.70 2.88
CA ALA A 300 -2.50 -14.74 1.61
C ALA A 300 -4.01 -14.92 1.84
N GLU A 301 -4.41 -15.88 2.67
CA GLU A 301 -5.81 -16.10 3.04
C GLU A 301 -6.40 -14.87 3.75
N LEU A 302 -5.72 -14.37 4.78
CA LEU A 302 -6.17 -13.20 5.54
C LEU A 302 -6.41 -11.99 4.63
N ARG A 303 -5.47 -11.67 3.73
CA ARG A 303 -5.59 -10.53 2.82
C ARG A 303 -6.61 -10.77 1.72
N CYS A 304 -6.58 -11.92 1.06
CA CYS A 304 -7.48 -12.21 -0.06
C CYS A 304 -8.95 -12.34 0.38
N VAL A 305 -9.20 -12.98 1.52
CA VAL A 305 -10.55 -13.07 2.09
C VAL A 305 -11.04 -11.69 2.52
N ALA A 306 -10.18 -10.84 3.09
CA ALA A 306 -10.53 -9.46 3.41
C ALA A 306 -10.84 -8.61 2.15
N VAL A 307 -10.06 -8.74 1.07
CA VAL A 307 -10.38 -8.12 -0.24
C VAL A 307 -11.75 -8.57 -0.72
N HIS A 308 -12.01 -9.87 -0.66
CA HIS A 308 -13.28 -10.45 -1.11
C HIS A 308 -14.46 -9.93 -0.26
N ALA A 309 -14.33 -9.90 1.07
CA ALA A 309 -15.34 -9.34 1.97
C ALA A 309 -15.62 -7.87 1.67
N CYS A 310 -14.58 -7.06 1.43
CA CYS A 310 -14.75 -5.66 1.07
C CYS A 310 -15.41 -5.48 -0.29
N GLN A 311 -15.14 -6.37 -1.26
CA GLN A 311 -15.81 -6.36 -2.56
C GLN A 311 -17.31 -6.61 -2.42
N LEU A 312 -17.71 -7.54 -1.56
CA LEU A 312 -19.13 -7.81 -1.25
C LEU A 312 -19.78 -6.61 -0.54
N LEU A 313 -19.09 -6.02 0.44
CA LEU A 313 -19.58 -4.85 1.16
C LEU A 313 -19.74 -3.63 0.23
N SER A 314 -18.78 -3.40 -0.65
CA SER A 314 -18.82 -2.36 -1.69
C SER A 314 -20.04 -2.53 -2.59
N GLN A 315 -20.30 -3.74 -3.07
CA GLN A 315 -21.49 -4.05 -3.88
C GLN A 315 -22.77 -3.79 -3.09
N ARG A 316 -22.81 -4.18 -1.82
CA ARG A 316 -23.98 -4.02 -0.97
C ARG A 316 -24.33 -2.56 -0.68
N LEU A 317 -23.31 -1.72 -0.54
CA LEU A 317 -23.43 -0.28 -0.28
C LEU A 317 -23.56 0.56 -1.56
N GLY A 318 -23.34 -0.03 -2.74
CA GLY A 318 -23.41 0.70 -4.01
C GLY A 318 -22.29 1.72 -4.21
N ILE A 319 -21.14 1.55 -3.55
CA ILE A 319 -19.98 2.44 -3.64
C ILE A 319 -18.75 1.67 -4.15
N HIS A 320 -17.83 2.32 -4.83
CA HIS A 320 -16.61 1.66 -5.30
C HIS A 320 -15.63 1.35 -4.15
N CYS A 321 -14.82 0.30 -4.30
CA CYS A 321 -13.91 -0.18 -3.27
C CYS A 321 -12.91 0.86 -2.73
N PRO A 322 -12.35 1.80 -3.53
CA PRO A 322 -11.57 2.90 -2.99
C PRO A 322 -12.35 3.77 -2.00
N ALA A 323 -13.61 4.14 -2.31
CA ALA A 323 -14.43 4.93 -1.40
C ALA A 323 -14.69 4.18 -0.09
N LEU A 324 -15.02 2.89 -0.19
CA LEU A 324 -15.15 2.02 0.97
C LEU A 324 -13.87 2.00 1.82
N TYR A 325 -12.69 1.87 1.21
CA TYR A 325 -11.41 1.87 1.92
C TYR A 325 -11.25 3.12 2.80
N PHE A 326 -11.40 4.31 2.21
CA PHE A 326 -11.20 5.56 2.96
C PHE A 326 -12.26 5.76 4.06
N GLY A 327 -13.52 5.37 3.81
CA GLY A 327 -14.57 5.44 4.83
C GLY A 327 -14.33 4.48 6.00
N LEU A 328 -13.95 3.23 5.73
CA LEU A 328 -13.66 2.24 6.78
C LEU A 328 -12.41 2.59 7.58
N MET A 329 -11.44 3.25 6.95
CA MET A 329 -10.25 3.74 7.63
C MET A 329 -10.55 4.88 8.60
N ASP A 330 -11.50 5.75 8.28
CA ASP A 330 -12.00 6.78 9.18
C ASP A 330 -12.66 6.15 10.41
N LEU A 331 -13.56 5.18 10.17
CA LEU A 331 -14.22 4.40 11.23
C LEU A 331 -13.19 3.69 12.13
N ALA A 332 -12.13 3.14 11.55
CA ALA A 332 -11.05 2.50 12.32
C ALA A 332 -10.22 3.49 13.15
N GLY A 333 -10.05 4.73 12.68
CA GLY A 333 -9.39 5.81 13.42
C GLY A 333 -10.23 6.33 14.59
N GLU A 334 -11.55 6.29 14.46
CA GLU A 334 -12.51 6.65 15.51
C GLU A 334 -12.82 5.49 16.49
N ALA A 335 -12.54 4.25 16.09
CA ALA A 335 -12.76 3.07 16.91
C ALA A 335 -11.82 3.07 18.15
N PRO A 336 -12.27 2.54 19.31
CA PRO A 336 -11.41 2.33 20.46
C PRO A 336 -10.16 1.52 20.07
N SER A 337 -9.06 1.71 20.79
CA SER A 337 -7.74 1.08 20.56
C SER A 337 -7.71 -0.46 20.71
N ASN A 338 -8.85 -1.15 20.64
CA ASN A 338 -9.01 -2.59 20.84
C ASN A 338 -8.90 -3.42 19.56
N VAL A 339 -8.87 -2.81 18.37
CA VAL A 339 -8.56 -3.51 17.12
C VAL A 339 -7.05 -3.74 17.02
N LYS A 340 -6.58 -4.89 17.52
CA LYS A 340 -5.16 -5.28 17.41
C LYS A 340 -4.81 -5.44 15.92
N ARG A 341 -3.88 -4.61 15.45
CA ARG A 341 -3.37 -4.65 14.06
C ARG A 341 -2.65 -5.97 13.81
N HIS A 342 -2.86 -6.57 12.65
CA HIS A 342 -2.21 -7.83 12.30
C HIS A 342 -0.77 -7.56 11.83
N LEU A 343 0.22 -8.28 12.37
CA LEU A 343 1.60 -8.15 11.91
C LEU A 343 1.80 -8.96 10.62
N THR A 344 1.55 -8.31 9.49
CA THR A 344 1.62 -8.88 8.14
C THR A 344 2.68 -8.12 7.33
N PRO A 345 3.83 -8.74 7.01
CA PRO A 345 5.00 -8.03 6.48
C PRO A 345 4.79 -7.43 5.09
N ASN A 346 3.83 -7.96 4.30
CA ASN A 346 3.55 -7.50 2.95
C ASN A 346 2.36 -6.52 2.87
N CYS A 347 1.74 -6.18 3.99
CA CYS A 347 0.63 -5.21 4.02
C CYS A 347 1.12 -3.75 4.06
N LEU A 348 0.26 -2.87 3.55
CA LEU A 348 0.31 -1.45 3.83
C LEU A 348 0.16 -1.23 5.34
N PHE A 349 0.77 -0.17 5.86
CA PHE A 349 0.39 0.36 7.17
C PHE A 349 -0.75 1.37 7.00
N PHE A 350 -1.54 1.53 8.06
CA PHE A 350 -2.46 2.64 8.26
C PHE A 350 -2.15 3.33 9.59
#